data_AF-A0A1N6ID67-F1
#
_entry.id   AF-A0A1N6ID67-F1
#
_cell.length_a   1.000
_cell.length_b   1.000
_cell.length_c   1.000
_cell.angle_alpha   90.00
_cell.angle_beta   90.00
_cell.angle_gamma   90.00
#
_symmetry.space_group_name_H-M   'P 1'
#
loop_
_entity.id
_entity.type
_entity.pdbx_description
1 polymer ?
#
loop_
_entity_poly.entity_id
_entity_poly.type
_entity_poly.pdbx_seq_one_letter_code
_entity_poly.pdbx_strand_id
1 'polypeptide(L)'
;MKTAVLVDPTALVSTDSYGSPDFIERGYYLDFPFTCVSCGSEEVWTATQQKWWYEVAKGALDSGAKHCRTCRRDARQQKGIAHPLQNIQNWFSLVRDDLGPALLTAGWHPVVGDGESRPTLLSYNRGDVLVRFRWDFSSLHSSRPAVILEYRAAIDAAFQTLVQIQCDLSNMTHGELQRRFDSLLADARYELGLGAKS
;
A
#
# COMPACT_ATOMS: atom_id res chain seq x y z
N MET A 1 9.51 -31.60 11.50
CA MET A 1 8.36 -31.89 12.40
C MET A 1 7.67 -30.58 12.71
N LYS A 2 6.35 -30.47 12.51
CA LYS A 2 5.57 -29.28 12.88
C LYS A 2 5.57 -29.17 14.41
N THR A 3 6.03 -28.05 14.96
CA THR A 3 6.02 -27.79 16.40
C THR A 3 4.60 -27.44 16.83
N ALA A 4 3.80 -28.46 17.14
CA ALA A 4 2.44 -28.27 17.65
C ALA A 4 2.49 -27.84 19.12
N VAL A 5 1.73 -26.81 19.47
CA VAL A 5 1.63 -26.29 20.84
C VAL A 5 0.18 -26.44 21.30
N LEU A 6 -0.07 -27.16 22.38
CA LEU A 6 -1.43 -27.40 22.88
C LEU A 6 -2.15 -26.10 23.29
N VAL A 7 -3.43 -26.04 22.96
CA VAL A 7 -4.35 -24.97 23.37
C VAL A 7 -4.83 -25.26 24.79
N ASP A 8 -4.92 -24.22 25.61
CA ASP A 8 -5.69 -24.24 26.87
C ASP A 8 -7.01 -23.47 26.66
N PRO A 9 -8.14 -24.17 26.45
CA PRO A 9 -9.44 -23.53 26.22
C PRO A 9 -9.90 -22.66 27.39
N THR A 10 -9.47 -22.98 28.62
CA THR A 10 -9.86 -22.23 29.82
C THR A 10 -9.16 -20.88 29.92
N ALA A 11 -8.04 -20.72 29.21
CA ALA A 11 -7.29 -19.48 29.13
C ALA A 11 -7.74 -18.58 27.96
N LEU A 12 -8.69 -19.01 27.12
CA LEU A 12 -9.19 -18.19 26.02
C LEU A 12 -10.19 -17.14 26.52
N VAL A 13 -10.31 -16.04 25.78
CA VAL A 13 -11.41 -15.08 25.99
C VAL A 13 -12.74 -15.74 25.63
N SER A 14 -13.82 -15.42 26.35
CA SER A 14 -15.17 -15.84 25.97
C SER A 14 -15.49 -15.29 24.59
N THR A 15 -16.12 -16.10 23.75
CA THR A 15 -16.56 -15.69 22.42
C THR A 15 -18.08 -15.71 22.31
N ASP A 16 -18.63 -14.63 21.78
CA ASP A 16 -20.04 -14.51 21.41
C ASP A 16 -20.24 -14.84 19.91
N SER A 17 -19.20 -15.35 19.22
CA SER A 17 -19.23 -15.60 17.77
C SER A 17 -19.88 -16.94 17.40
N TYR A 18 -20.51 -16.98 16.23
CA TYR A 18 -21.26 -18.12 15.66
C TYR A 18 -20.42 -19.36 15.26
N GLY A 19 -19.17 -19.48 15.72
CA GLY A 19 -18.30 -20.62 15.40
C GLY A 19 -16.97 -20.59 16.14
N SER A 20 -16.42 -21.78 16.40
CA SER A 20 -15.11 -21.97 17.03
C SER A 20 -14.00 -21.88 15.97
N PRO A 21 -12.96 -21.06 16.17
CA PRO A 21 -11.79 -21.07 15.29
C PRO A 21 -11.13 -22.45 15.20
N ASP A 22 -10.60 -22.80 14.03
CA ASP A 22 -10.03 -24.13 13.77
C ASP A 22 -8.97 -24.60 14.78
N PHE A 23 -8.19 -23.68 15.36
CA PHE A 23 -7.16 -24.06 16.34
C PHE A 23 -7.77 -24.58 17.64
N ILE A 24 -8.98 -24.12 18.01
CA ILE A 24 -9.73 -24.63 19.16
C ILE A 24 -10.23 -26.03 18.86
N GLU A 25 -10.84 -26.24 17.69
CA GLU A 25 -11.35 -27.56 17.28
C GLU A 25 -10.23 -28.60 17.17
N ARG A 26 -9.06 -28.20 16.65
CA ARG A 26 -7.89 -29.06 16.61
C ARG A 26 -7.24 -29.28 17.99
N GLY A 27 -7.40 -28.35 18.92
CA GLY A 27 -6.76 -28.40 20.25
C GLY A 27 -5.27 -28.04 20.28
N TYR A 28 -4.70 -27.54 19.17
CA TYR A 28 -3.30 -27.12 19.10
C TYR A 28 -3.06 -26.00 18.06
N TYR A 29 -2.06 -25.17 18.34
CA TYR A 29 -1.50 -24.17 17.45
C TYR A 29 -0.46 -24.78 16.51
N LEU A 30 -0.34 -24.19 15.31
CA LEU A 30 0.63 -24.55 14.29
C LEU A 30 1.29 -23.30 13.73
N ASP A 31 2.57 -23.37 13.39
CA ASP A 31 3.24 -22.30 12.65
C ASP A 31 2.47 -21.93 11.39
N PHE A 32 2.17 -20.64 11.23
CA PHE A 32 1.36 -20.12 10.13
C PHE A 32 2.15 -19.07 9.34
N PRO A 33 2.52 -19.35 8.07
CA PRO A 33 3.18 -18.36 7.24
C PRO A 33 2.22 -17.22 6.89
N PHE A 34 2.70 -15.99 6.89
CA PHE A 34 1.94 -14.82 6.46
C PHE A 34 2.85 -13.79 5.79
N THR A 35 2.28 -13.00 4.89
CA THR A 35 2.97 -11.84 4.31
C THR A 35 2.58 -10.61 5.12
N CYS A 36 3.57 -9.87 5.61
CA CYS A 36 3.33 -8.62 6.30
C CYS A 36 2.64 -7.63 5.37
N VAL A 37 1.44 -7.16 5.73
CA VAL A 37 0.65 -6.27 4.86
C VAL A 37 1.37 -4.95 4.59
N SER A 38 2.12 -4.45 5.58
CA SER A 38 2.90 -3.20 5.50
C SER A 38 4.11 -3.31 4.56
N CYS A 39 5.17 -4.02 4.98
CA CYS A 39 6.42 -4.11 4.21
C CYS A 39 6.47 -5.22 3.15
N GLY A 40 5.54 -6.17 3.15
CA GLY A 40 5.54 -7.30 2.21
C GLY A 40 6.49 -8.46 2.58
N SER A 41 7.18 -8.44 3.74
CA SER A 41 8.05 -9.56 4.13
C SER A 41 7.25 -10.84 4.39
N GLU A 42 7.80 -11.98 3.99
CA GLU A 42 7.29 -13.29 4.38
C GLU A 42 7.75 -13.62 5.80
N GLU A 43 6.80 -13.95 6.66
CA GLU A 43 7.00 -14.18 8.08
C GLU A 43 6.26 -15.44 8.52
N VAL A 44 6.62 -15.95 9.70
CA VAL A 44 5.90 -17.08 10.30
C VAL A 44 5.35 -16.65 11.65
N TRP A 45 4.04 -16.76 11.82
CA TRP A 45 3.39 -16.62 13.12
C TRP A 45 3.49 -17.95 13.84
N THR A 46 4.44 -18.04 14.76
CA THR A 46 4.77 -19.33 15.37
C THR A 46 3.67 -19.80 16.33
N ALA A 47 3.56 -21.11 16.52
CA ALA A 47 2.61 -21.71 17.44
C ALA A 47 2.73 -21.13 18.87
N THR A 48 3.96 -20.87 19.33
CA THR A 48 4.23 -20.22 20.63
C THR A 48 3.74 -18.78 20.67
N GLN A 49 3.88 -18.02 19.59
CA GLN A 49 3.38 -16.64 19.51
C GLN A 49 1.85 -16.61 19.51
N GLN A 50 1.20 -17.58 18.87
CA GLN A 50 -0.26 -17.73 18.91
C GLN A 50 -0.73 -18.03 20.33
N LYS A 51 -0.12 -19.01 21.02
CA LYS A 51 -0.44 -19.34 22.41
C LYS A 51 -0.36 -18.10 23.30
N TRP A 52 0.74 -17.36 23.24
CA TRP A 52 0.87 -16.12 24.01
C TRP A 52 -0.21 -15.09 23.64
N TRP A 53 -0.49 -14.90 22.35
CA TRP A 53 -1.46 -13.91 21.89
C TRP A 53 -2.88 -14.19 22.40
N TYR A 54 -3.37 -15.42 22.22
CA TYR A 54 -4.75 -15.76 22.58
C TYR A 54 -4.91 -15.99 24.08
N GLU A 55 -3.99 -16.72 24.72
CA GLU A 55 -4.17 -17.16 26.11
C GLU A 55 -3.66 -16.12 27.13
N VAL A 56 -2.59 -15.38 26.80
CA VAL A 56 -1.96 -14.42 27.73
C VAL A 56 -2.38 -12.99 27.41
N ALA A 57 -2.18 -12.55 26.17
CA ALA A 57 -2.51 -11.19 25.74
C ALA A 57 -4.01 -10.98 25.51
N LYS A 58 -4.82 -12.05 25.58
CA LYS A 58 -6.27 -12.05 25.41
C LYS A 58 -6.71 -11.43 24.09
N GLY A 59 -5.96 -11.71 23.03
CA GLY A 59 -6.30 -11.30 21.68
C GLY A 59 -7.64 -11.91 21.23
N ALA A 60 -8.38 -11.18 20.38
CA ALA A 60 -9.64 -11.66 19.82
C ALA A 60 -9.41 -12.97 19.04
N LEU A 61 -10.30 -13.94 19.20
CA LEU A 61 -10.10 -15.29 18.67
C LEU A 61 -10.16 -15.36 17.12
N ASP A 62 -10.81 -14.38 16.51
CA ASP A 62 -10.90 -14.18 15.06
C ASP A 62 -9.70 -13.37 14.49
N SER A 63 -8.81 -12.89 15.35
CA SER A 63 -7.63 -12.12 14.94
C SER A 63 -6.46 -13.01 14.54
N GLY A 64 -5.59 -12.48 13.67
CA GLY A 64 -4.38 -13.15 13.21
C GLY A 64 -3.20 -12.21 13.01
N ALA A 65 -2.00 -12.76 12.84
CA ALA A 65 -0.82 -11.96 12.52
C ALA A 65 -0.93 -11.35 11.11
N LYS A 66 -1.00 -10.02 11.05
CA LYS A 66 -1.00 -9.24 9.79
C LYS A 66 0.31 -8.49 9.53
N HIS A 67 1.12 -8.29 10.58
CA HIS A 67 2.30 -7.44 10.56
C HIS A 67 3.49 -8.16 11.17
N CYS A 68 4.67 -8.01 10.54
CA CYS A 68 5.93 -8.45 11.12
C CYS A 68 6.20 -7.69 12.44
N ARG A 69 7.16 -8.18 13.24
CA ARG A 69 7.48 -7.57 14.54
C ARG A 69 7.92 -6.11 14.39
N THR A 70 8.72 -5.81 13.38
CA THR A 70 9.23 -4.47 13.07
C THR A 70 8.08 -3.53 12.74
N CYS A 71 7.25 -3.87 11.75
CA CYS A 71 6.09 -3.04 11.38
C CYS A 71 5.07 -2.88 12.52
N ARG A 72 4.88 -3.88 13.40
CA ARG A 72 4.05 -3.70 14.61
C ARG A 72 4.61 -2.66 15.56
N ARG A 73 5.92 -2.63 15.76
CA ARG A 73 6.58 -1.61 16.60
C ARG A 73 6.45 -0.23 15.96
N ASP A 74 6.75 -0.14 14.67
CA ASP A 74 6.76 1.14 13.96
C ASP A 74 5.33 1.71 13.89
N ALA A 75 4.31 0.88 13.65
CA ALA A 75 2.91 1.30 13.70
C ALA A 75 2.49 1.82 15.09
N ARG A 76 3.04 1.26 16.18
CA ARG A 76 2.81 1.80 17.54
C ARG A 76 3.47 3.15 17.73
N GLN A 77 4.68 3.33 17.20
CA GLN A 77 5.41 4.60 17.28
C GLN A 77 4.77 5.70 16.43
N GLN A 78 4.20 5.34 15.28
CA GLN A 78 3.55 6.26 14.35
C GLN A 78 2.06 6.48 14.67
N LYS A 79 1.54 5.88 15.74
CA LYS A 79 0.13 6.01 16.11
C LYS A 79 -0.20 7.48 16.38
N GLY A 80 -1.17 8.01 15.62
CA GLY A 80 -1.60 9.41 15.73
C GLY A 80 -0.73 10.41 14.95
N ILE A 81 0.31 9.95 14.25
CA ILE A 81 1.09 10.78 13.32
C ILE A 81 0.49 10.58 11.93
N ALA A 82 0.07 11.66 11.28
CA ALA A 82 -0.40 11.58 9.90
C ALA A 82 0.78 11.32 8.95
N HIS A 83 0.65 10.33 8.07
CA HIS A 83 1.62 10.07 7.01
C HIS A 83 1.39 11.02 5.83
N PRO A 84 2.43 11.61 5.20
CA PRO A 84 2.24 12.55 4.08
C PRO A 84 1.38 11.98 2.95
N LEU A 85 1.55 10.69 2.63
CA LEU A 85 0.77 9.98 1.60
C LEU A 85 -0.70 9.69 2.00
N GLN A 86 -1.13 9.92 3.24
CA GLN A 86 -2.56 9.85 3.58
C GLN A 86 -3.32 11.07 3.06
N ASN A 87 -2.64 12.21 2.86
CA ASN A 87 -3.24 13.37 2.22
C ASN A 87 -3.06 13.27 0.70
N ILE A 88 -4.18 13.15 0.02
CA ILE A 88 -4.23 13.03 -1.44
C ILE A 88 -3.56 14.18 -2.19
N GLN A 89 -3.59 15.39 -1.60
CA GLN A 89 -3.00 16.59 -2.19
C GLN A 89 -1.47 16.53 -2.23
N ASN A 90 -0.86 15.72 -1.36
CA ASN A 90 0.60 15.61 -1.28
C ASN A 90 1.18 14.70 -2.37
N TRP A 91 0.40 13.74 -2.89
CA TRP A 91 0.92 12.72 -3.81
C TRP A 91 1.62 13.32 -5.02
N PHE A 92 0.98 14.25 -5.73
CA PHE A 92 1.59 14.82 -6.94
C PHE A 92 2.66 15.88 -6.67
N SER A 93 2.67 16.49 -5.47
CA SER A 93 3.86 17.23 -5.03
C SER A 93 5.04 16.28 -4.89
N LEU A 94 4.86 15.16 -4.18
CA LEU A 94 5.92 14.19 -3.95
C LEU A 94 6.38 13.50 -5.25
N VAL A 95 5.47 13.19 -6.18
CA VAL A 95 5.83 12.69 -7.53
C VAL A 95 6.68 13.72 -8.28
N ARG A 96 6.29 15.00 -8.23
CA ARG A 96 7.06 16.08 -8.87
C ARG A 96 8.45 16.21 -8.25
N ASP A 97 8.56 16.18 -6.93
CA ASP A 97 9.83 16.28 -6.23
C ASP A 97 10.77 15.10 -6.56
N ASP A 98 10.19 13.91 -6.76
CA ASP A 98 10.96 12.68 -7.02
C ASP A 98 11.32 12.47 -8.50
N LEU A 99 10.37 12.65 -9.43
CA LEU A 99 10.56 12.42 -10.87
C LEU A 99 10.98 13.67 -11.65
N GLY A 100 10.67 14.87 -11.12
CA GLY A 100 10.86 16.14 -11.82
C GLY A 100 12.26 16.34 -12.39
N PRO A 101 13.34 16.17 -11.60
CA PRO A 101 14.70 16.33 -12.10
C PRO A 101 15.04 15.40 -13.28
N ALA A 102 14.60 14.13 -13.23
CA ALA A 102 14.84 13.16 -14.30
C ALA A 102 14.00 13.47 -15.55
N LEU A 103 12.75 13.89 -15.36
CA LEU A 103 11.86 14.32 -16.43
C LEU A 103 12.43 15.53 -17.19
N LEU A 104 12.87 16.56 -16.46
CA LEU A 104 13.50 17.75 -17.04
C LEU A 104 14.75 17.38 -17.85
N THR A 105 15.61 16.52 -17.30
CA THR A 105 16.82 16.03 -17.99
C THR A 105 16.47 15.28 -19.28
N ALA A 106 15.36 14.54 -19.30
CA ALA A 106 14.86 13.82 -20.47
C ALA A 106 14.03 14.69 -21.44
N GLY A 107 14.05 16.02 -21.26
CA GLY A 107 13.40 16.99 -22.14
C GLY A 107 11.89 17.14 -21.94
N TRP A 108 11.36 16.59 -20.85
CA TRP A 108 9.97 16.83 -20.46
C TRP A 108 9.85 18.17 -19.74
N HIS A 109 8.81 18.93 -20.06
CA HIS A 109 8.53 20.21 -19.45
C HIS A 109 7.21 20.14 -18.69
N PRO A 110 7.13 20.70 -17.48
CA PRO A 110 5.88 20.73 -16.74
C PRO A 110 4.88 21.63 -17.47
N VAL A 111 3.64 21.16 -17.60
CA VAL A 111 2.56 21.94 -18.21
C VAL A 111 1.97 22.85 -17.12
N VAL A 112 2.59 24.03 -16.90
CA VAL A 112 2.15 25.00 -15.87
C VAL A 112 1.36 26.14 -16.52
N GLY A 113 0.02 26.13 -16.37
CA GLY A 113 -0.96 27.14 -16.86
C GLY A 113 -1.28 27.02 -18.36
N ASP A 114 -2.51 27.00 -18.90
CA ASP A 114 -3.86 27.41 -18.47
C ASP A 114 -4.82 26.22 -18.21
N GLY A 115 -4.70 25.52 -17.07
CA GLY A 115 -5.67 24.45 -16.74
C GLY A 115 -5.31 23.51 -15.59
N GLU A 116 -4.06 23.49 -15.13
CA GLU A 116 -3.61 22.60 -14.05
C GLU A 116 -3.30 23.37 -12.75
N SER A 117 -4.37 23.81 -12.09
CA SER A 117 -4.37 24.23 -10.67
C SER A 117 -4.86 23.12 -9.74
N ARG A 118 -5.11 21.91 -10.27
CA ARG A 118 -5.78 20.84 -9.54
C ARG A 118 -4.74 19.98 -8.81
N PRO A 119 -4.85 19.80 -7.47
CA PRO A 119 -3.96 18.90 -6.72
C PRO A 119 -4.11 17.42 -7.11
N THR A 120 -5.06 17.11 -7.98
CA THR A 120 -5.37 15.76 -8.49
C THR A 120 -4.87 15.54 -9.92
N LEU A 121 -4.03 16.42 -10.47
CA LEU A 121 -3.49 16.28 -11.82
C LEU A 121 -2.06 16.86 -11.89
N LEU A 122 -1.16 16.16 -12.56
CA LEU A 122 0.21 16.61 -12.84
C LEU A 122 0.63 16.16 -14.23
N SER A 123 0.85 17.10 -15.15
CA SER A 123 1.23 16.78 -16.52
C SER A 123 2.60 17.32 -16.94
N TYR A 124 3.21 16.59 -17.87
CA TYR A 124 4.44 16.98 -18.55
C TYR A 124 4.31 16.76 -20.05
N ASN A 125 4.88 17.65 -20.86
CA ASN A 125 4.92 17.52 -22.31
C ASN A 125 6.36 17.44 -22.85
N ARG A 126 6.48 16.84 -24.03
CA ARG A 126 7.73 16.78 -24.80
C ARG A 126 7.37 16.82 -26.28
N GLY A 127 7.34 18.01 -26.86
CA GLY A 127 6.71 18.25 -28.16
C GLY A 127 5.20 18.02 -28.07
N ASP A 128 4.65 17.22 -28.99
CA ASP A 128 3.22 16.88 -29.04
C ASP A 128 2.82 15.74 -28.08
N VAL A 129 3.81 15.10 -27.46
CA VAL A 129 3.61 14.03 -26.49
C VAL A 129 3.27 14.61 -25.13
N LEU A 130 2.27 14.03 -24.46
CA LEU A 130 1.83 14.41 -23.13
C LEU A 130 1.77 13.19 -22.21
N VAL A 131 2.29 13.32 -20.99
CA VAL A 131 2.06 12.37 -19.90
C VAL A 131 1.36 13.08 -18.76
N ARG A 132 0.48 12.36 -18.06
CA ARG A 132 -0.22 12.92 -16.90
C ARG A 132 -0.41 11.90 -15.80
N PHE A 133 -0.22 12.35 -14.56
CA PHE A 133 -0.61 11.64 -13.37
C PHE A 133 -1.94 12.17 -12.88
N ARG A 134 -2.92 11.29 -12.63
CA ARG A 134 -4.21 11.68 -12.07
C ARG A 134 -4.73 10.67 -11.07
N TRP A 135 -5.60 11.13 -10.19
CA TRP A 135 -6.44 10.24 -9.42
C TRP A 135 -7.63 9.77 -10.23
N ASP A 136 -7.99 8.51 -10.06
CA ASP A 136 -9.23 7.92 -10.52
C ASP A 136 -10.10 7.55 -9.33
N PHE A 137 -11.27 8.20 -9.27
CA PHE A 137 -12.35 7.91 -8.32
C PHE A 137 -13.61 7.43 -9.03
N SER A 138 -13.55 7.18 -10.35
CA SER A 138 -14.73 7.02 -11.21
C SER A 138 -15.52 5.73 -10.94
N SER A 139 -14.99 4.81 -10.13
CA SER A 139 -15.71 3.62 -9.77
C SER A 139 -16.53 3.80 -8.49
N LEU A 140 -17.76 4.32 -8.66
CA LEU A 140 -18.84 4.17 -7.67
C LEU A 140 -19.15 2.69 -7.34
N HIS A 141 -18.57 1.73 -8.08
CA HIS A 141 -18.78 0.28 -7.93
C HIS A 141 -17.49 -0.52 -7.65
N SER A 142 -16.30 0.11 -7.67
CA SER A 142 -15.05 -0.50 -7.22
C SER A 142 -14.49 0.37 -6.12
N SER A 143 -14.47 -0.15 -4.90
CA SER A 143 -14.24 0.55 -3.65
C SER A 143 -12.79 1.05 -3.46
N ARG A 144 -12.02 1.27 -4.53
CA ARG A 144 -10.58 1.51 -4.46
C ARG A 144 -10.15 2.65 -5.39
N PRO A 145 -9.77 3.82 -4.82
CA PRO A 145 -9.12 4.89 -5.58
C PRO A 145 -7.84 4.36 -6.22
N ALA A 146 -7.50 4.89 -7.39
CA ALA A 146 -6.25 4.57 -8.06
C ALA A 146 -5.49 5.83 -8.49
N VAL A 147 -4.17 5.76 -8.48
CA VAL A 147 -3.30 6.73 -9.16
C VAL A 147 -2.93 6.15 -10.52
N ILE A 148 -3.10 6.94 -11.56
CA ILE A 148 -2.88 6.53 -12.94
C ILE A 148 -1.85 7.45 -13.58
N LEU A 149 -0.83 6.87 -14.21
CA LEU A 149 0.01 7.52 -15.21
C LEU A 149 -0.55 7.18 -16.60
N GLU A 150 -0.90 8.22 -17.35
CA GLU A 150 -1.39 8.09 -18.71
C GLU A 150 -0.45 8.78 -19.68
N TYR A 151 -0.43 8.28 -20.91
CA TYR A 151 0.36 8.77 -22.02
C TYR A 151 -0.51 9.08 -23.23
N ARG A 152 -0.16 10.14 -23.94
CA ARG A 152 -0.79 10.54 -25.19
C ARG A 152 0.30 10.90 -26.19
N ALA A 153 0.31 10.20 -27.33
CA ALA A 153 1.36 10.31 -28.35
C ALA A 153 1.32 11.61 -29.17
N ALA A 154 0.15 12.23 -29.31
CA ALA A 154 -0.07 13.45 -30.08
C ALA A 154 -1.30 14.20 -29.56
N ILE A 155 -1.48 15.47 -29.91
CA ILE A 155 -2.59 16.31 -29.41
C ILE A 155 -3.96 15.65 -29.60
N ASP A 156 -4.20 15.02 -30.76
CA ASP A 156 -5.48 14.40 -31.12
C ASP A 156 -5.58 12.91 -30.76
N ALA A 157 -4.53 12.34 -30.16
CA ALA A 157 -4.54 10.94 -29.76
C ALA A 157 -5.32 10.74 -28.46
N ALA A 158 -5.89 9.53 -28.28
CA ALA A 158 -6.46 9.13 -27.01
C ALA A 158 -5.37 8.89 -25.95
N PHE A 159 -5.71 9.12 -24.69
CA PHE A 159 -4.85 8.70 -23.58
C PHE A 159 -4.84 7.18 -23.43
N GLN A 160 -3.67 6.63 -23.17
CA GLN A 160 -3.45 5.24 -22.81
C GLN A 160 -2.92 5.18 -21.38
N THR A 161 -3.43 4.25 -20.58
CA THR A 161 -2.90 3.99 -19.23
C THR A 161 -1.56 3.25 -19.35
N LEU A 162 -0.51 3.83 -18.79
CA LEU A 162 0.80 3.17 -18.65
C LEU A 162 0.93 2.47 -17.30
N VAL A 163 0.57 3.17 -16.21
CA VAL A 163 0.69 2.66 -14.84
C VAL A 163 -0.62 2.93 -14.10
N GLN A 164 -1.08 1.95 -13.32
CA GLN A 164 -2.24 2.10 -12.45
C GLN A 164 -1.99 1.41 -11.10
N ILE A 165 -1.91 2.20 -10.04
CA ILE A 165 -1.71 1.70 -8.68
C ILE A 165 -2.96 1.95 -7.84
N GLN A 166 -3.51 0.86 -7.31
CA GLN A 166 -4.64 0.91 -6.37
C GLN A 166 -4.17 1.39 -4.99
N CYS A 167 -4.80 2.43 -4.47
CA CYS A 167 -4.46 3.10 -3.22
C CYS A 167 -5.72 3.46 -2.42
N ASP A 168 -5.98 2.69 -1.37
CA ASP A 168 -7.00 3.06 -0.38
C ASP A 168 -6.34 3.88 0.73
N LEU A 169 -6.40 5.21 0.58
CA LEU A 169 -5.76 6.15 1.50
C LEU A 169 -6.27 6.03 2.94
N SER A 170 -7.49 5.50 3.13
CA SER A 170 -8.16 5.42 4.43
C SER A 170 -7.87 4.13 5.19
N ASN A 171 -7.65 3.02 4.48
CA ASN A 171 -7.51 1.69 5.09
C ASN A 171 -6.10 1.10 5.00
N MET A 172 -5.18 1.74 4.27
CA MET A 172 -3.78 1.31 4.19
C MET A 172 -2.94 1.83 5.36
N THR A 173 -2.04 0.98 5.84
CA THR A 173 -0.97 1.37 6.75
C THR A 173 0.03 2.30 6.08
N HIS A 174 0.83 3.02 6.88
CA HIS A 174 1.87 3.91 6.37
C HIS A 174 2.86 3.18 5.44
N GLY A 175 3.31 1.98 5.83
CA GLY A 175 4.21 1.19 5.00
C GLY A 175 3.55 0.68 3.71
N GLU A 176 2.24 0.36 3.73
CA GLU A 176 1.51 0.05 2.50
C GLU A 176 1.47 1.24 1.56
N LEU A 177 1.11 2.42 2.08
CA LEU A 177 1.06 3.65 1.28
C LEU A 177 2.43 3.95 0.67
N GLN A 178 3.50 3.86 1.47
CA GLN A 178 4.85 4.10 0.99
C GLN A 178 5.23 3.12 -0.11
N ARG A 179 4.98 1.81 0.08
CA ARG A 179 5.27 0.80 -0.94
C ARG A 179 4.49 1.02 -2.23
N ARG A 180 3.22 1.41 -2.15
CA ARG A 180 2.40 1.73 -3.34
C ARG A 180 2.95 2.94 -4.08
N PHE A 181 3.38 3.96 -3.34
CA PHE A 181 4.00 5.14 -3.91
C PHE A 181 5.35 4.83 -4.56
N ASP A 182 6.20 4.04 -3.90
CA ASP A 182 7.48 3.61 -4.45
C ASP A 182 7.30 2.77 -5.73
N SER A 183 6.30 1.87 -5.77
CA SER A 183 5.94 1.13 -6.98
C SER A 183 5.50 2.07 -8.11
N LEU A 184 4.62 3.05 -7.83
CA LEU A 184 4.22 4.05 -8.82
C LEU A 184 5.44 4.77 -9.42
N LEU A 185 6.39 5.19 -8.58
CA LEU A 185 7.59 5.90 -9.00
C LEU A 185 8.54 5.00 -9.82
N ALA A 186 8.69 3.74 -9.44
CA ALA A 186 9.52 2.78 -10.15
C ALA A 186 8.94 2.47 -11.53
N ASP A 187 7.65 2.15 -11.60
CA ASP A 187 6.97 1.83 -12.85
C ASP A 187 6.94 3.05 -13.78
N ALA A 188 6.68 4.24 -13.24
CA ALA A 188 6.73 5.49 -14.02
C ALA A 188 8.12 5.76 -14.61
N ARG A 189 9.20 5.50 -13.85
CA ARG A 189 10.57 5.64 -14.37
C ARG A 189 10.81 4.67 -15.52
N TYR A 190 10.43 3.40 -15.35
CA TYR A 190 10.58 2.37 -16.37
C TYR A 190 9.83 2.73 -17.66
N GLU A 191 8.53 3.04 -17.56
CA GLU A 191 7.68 3.37 -18.71
C GLU A 191 8.11 4.65 -19.44
N LEU A 192 8.65 5.63 -18.71
CA LEU A 192 9.11 6.90 -19.28
C LEU A 192 10.58 6.88 -19.72
N GLY A 193 11.28 5.76 -19.56
CA GLY A 193 12.69 5.62 -19.88
C GLY A 193 13.60 6.53 -19.05
N LEU A 194 13.18 6.85 -17.83
CA LEU A 194 13.97 7.62 -16.86
C LEU A 194 14.88 6.63 -16.14
N GLY A 195 16.20 6.84 -16.18
CA GLY A 195 17.15 5.97 -15.49
C GLY A 195 16.82 5.75 -14.00
N ALA A 196 17.40 4.71 -13.40
CA ALA A 196 17.23 4.45 -11.98
C ALA A 196 17.63 5.69 -11.14
N LYS A 197 16.93 5.89 -10.02
CA LYS A 197 17.28 6.96 -9.07
C LYS A 197 18.71 6.72 -8.57
N SER A 198 19.59 7.69 -8.80
CA SER A 198 21.01 7.69 -8.36
C SER A 198 21.15 7.88 -6.86
#